data_AF-A0A524K221-F1
#
_entry.id   AF-A0A524K221-F1
#
_cell.length_a   1.000
_cell.length_b   1.000
_cell.length_c   1.000
_cell.angle_alpha   90.00
_cell.angle_beta   90.00
_cell.angle_gamma   90.00
#
_symmetry.space_group_name_H-M   'P 1'
#
loop_
_entity.id
_entity.type
_entity.pdbx_description
1 polymer ?
#
loop_
_entity_poly.entity_id
_entity_poly.type
_entity_poly.pdbx_seq_one_letter_code
_entity_poly.pdbx_strand_id
1 'polypeptide(L)'
;MSSAAADYILTNSHCRRVLMKMNLREMYHFVRLRDDAHAQWDIRNLAHRLSEKIKTLMPLTAMMLCGKSGFAEEYKKIFNTPPPD
;
A
#
# COMPACT_ATOMS: atom_id res chain seq x y z
N MET A 1 -11.66 -34.79 3.22
CA MET A 1 -10.28 -35.15 3.63
C MET A 1 -9.56 -33.88 4.00
N SER A 2 -8.93 -33.82 5.18
CA SER A 2 -8.30 -32.58 5.69
C SER A 2 -7.16 -32.15 4.76
N SER A 3 -7.39 -31.10 3.98
CA SER A 3 -6.45 -30.56 2.98
C SER A 3 -5.27 -29.81 3.60
N ALA A 4 -5.26 -29.61 4.92
CA ALA A 4 -4.25 -28.78 5.58
C ALA A 4 -2.82 -29.32 5.40
N ALA A 5 -2.63 -30.65 5.32
CA ALA A 5 -1.31 -31.24 5.07
C ALA A 5 -0.80 -30.98 3.63
N ALA A 6 -1.72 -30.85 2.66
CA ALA A 6 -1.36 -30.58 1.27
C ALA A 6 -0.83 -29.15 1.07
N ASP A 7 -1.30 -28.18 1.87
CA ASP A 7 -0.84 -26.79 1.76
C ASP A 7 0.65 -26.61 2.13
N TYR A 8 1.24 -27.55 2.88
CA TYR A 8 2.67 -27.51 3.25
C TYR A 8 3.62 -27.73 2.08
N ILE A 9 3.15 -28.31 0.97
CA ILE A 9 3.98 -28.47 -0.24
C ILE A 9 4.05 -27.16 -1.05
N LEU A 10 3.13 -26.23 -0.82
CA LEU A 10 3.06 -24.98 -1.57
C LEU A 10 4.16 -24.02 -1.11
N THR A 11 4.90 -23.47 -2.06
CA THR A 11 5.91 -22.45 -1.78
C THR A 11 5.27 -21.10 -1.45
N ASN A 12 6.02 -20.20 -0.81
CA ASN A 12 5.58 -18.82 -0.56
C ASN A 12 5.25 -18.05 -1.85
N SER A 13 5.79 -18.47 -3.00
CA SER A 13 5.53 -17.86 -4.31
C SER A 13 4.20 -18.31 -4.94
N HIS A 14 3.50 -19.27 -4.34
CA HIS A 14 2.19 -19.70 -4.82
C HIS A 14 1.20 -18.53 -4.77
N CYS A 15 0.57 -18.20 -5.90
CA CYS A 15 -0.40 -17.11 -5.96
C CYS A 15 -1.65 -17.41 -5.12
N ARG A 16 -1.93 -16.56 -4.13
CA ARG A 16 -3.13 -16.67 -3.28
C ARG A 16 -4.05 -15.49 -3.54
N ARG A 17 -5.36 -15.76 -3.58
CA ARG A 17 -6.40 -14.72 -3.61
C ARG A 17 -6.85 -14.44 -2.19
N VAL A 18 -6.83 -13.17 -1.80
CA VAL A 18 -7.23 -12.71 -0.46
C VAL A 18 -8.29 -11.64 -0.63
N LEU A 19 -9.40 -11.76 0.11
CA LEU A 19 -10.37 -10.70 0.27
C LEU A 19 -9.93 -9.84 1.47
N MET A 20 -9.66 -8.56 1.22
CA MET A 20 -9.20 -7.63 2.25
C MET A 20 -10.19 -6.47 2.37
N LYS A 21 -10.55 -6.13 3.60
CA LYS A 21 -11.34 -4.94 3.94
C LYS A 21 -10.51 -4.07 4.86
N MET A 22 -10.40 -2.79 4.52
CA MET A 22 -9.76 -1.77 5.34
C MET A 22 -10.59 -0.50 5.32
N ASN A 23 -10.63 0.23 6.42
CA ASN A 23 -11.02 1.64 6.41
C ASN A 23 -9.88 2.52 5.89
N LEU A 24 -10.16 3.79 5.64
CA LEU A 24 -9.16 4.70 5.07
C LEU A 24 -7.94 4.91 5.98
N ARG A 25 -8.13 4.94 7.31
CA ARG A 25 -7.02 5.11 8.26
C ARG A 25 -6.05 3.92 8.22
N GLU A 26 -6.59 2.71 8.12
CA GLU A 26 -5.81 1.47 7.94
C GLU A 26 -5.08 1.48 6.60
N MET A 27 -5.74 1.95 5.52
CA MET A 27 -5.10 2.12 4.21
C MET A 27 -3.92 3.09 4.28
N TYR A 28 -4.05 4.22 4.98
CA TYR A 28 -2.94 5.15 5.20
C TYR A 28 -1.77 4.48 5.90
N HIS A 29 -2.03 3.71 6.95
CA HIS A 29 -0.96 3.03 7.66
C HIS A 29 -0.30 1.94 6.81
N PHE A 30 -1.10 1.18 6.06
CA PHE A 30 -0.62 0.15 5.15
C PHE A 30 0.26 0.74 4.05
N VAL A 31 -0.24 1.74 3.31
CA VAL A 31 0.50 2.38 2.21
C VAL A 31 1.77 3.05 2.73
N ARG A 32 1.71 3.75 3.88
CA ARG A 32 2.89 4.40 4.48
C ARG A 32 4.06 3.43 4.69
N LEU A 33 3.78 2.19 5.09
CA LEU A 33 4.82 1.18 5.37
C LEU A 33 5.14 0.29 4.17
N ARG A 34 4.15 0.00 3.32
CA ARG A 34 4.30 -0.96 2.23
C ARG A 34 4.68 -0.32 0.91
N ASP A 35 4.38 0.95 0.69
CA ASP A 35 4.86 1.75 -0.45
C ASP A 35 6.19 2.48 -0.11
N ASP A 36 6.99 1.95 0.81
CA ASP A 36 8.30 2.52 1.17
C ASP A 36 9.41 1.99 0.25
N ALA A 37 10.43 2.81 0.01
CA ALA A 37 11.60 2.45 -0.80
C ALA A 37 12.26 1.13 -0.36
N HIS A 38 12.25 0.79 0.94
CA HIS A 38 12.88 -0.41 1.48
C HIS A 38 11.93 -1.61 1.60
N ALA A 39 10.65 -1.44 1.26
CA ALA A 39 9.69 -2.54 1.27
C ALA A 39 9.99 -3.55 0.16
N GLN A 40 9.65 -4.82 0.39
CA GLN A 40 9.75 -5.88 -0.62
C GLN A 40 8.99 -5.46 -1.88
N TRP A 41 9.63 -5.64 -3.04
CA TRP A 41 9.16 -5.12 -4.32
C TRP A 41 7.71 -5.51 -4.65
N ASP A 42 7.32 -6.77 -4.40
CA ASP A 42 5.95 -7.25 -4.69
C ASP A 42 4.88 -6.50 -3.90
N ILE A 43 5.05 -6.37 -2.58
CA ILE A 43 4.07 -5.69 -1.72
C ILE A 43 4.10 -4.18 -1.94
N ARG A 44 5.26 -3.63 -2.31
CA ARG A 44 5.40 -2.22 -2.71
C ARG A 44 4.57 -1.91 -3.94
N ASN A 45 4.69 -2.71 -4.99
CA ASN A 45 3.87 -2.54 -6.19
C ASN A 45 2.37 -2.69 -5.92
N LEU A 46 1.99 -3.62 -5.04
CA LEU A 46 0.60 -3.77 -4.61
C LEU A 46 0.10 -2.51 -3.88
N ALA A 47 0.86 -2.01 -2.91
CA ALA A 47 0.51 -0.83 -2.12
C ALA A 47 0.45 0.43 -2.99
N HIS A 48 1.39 0.61 -3.91
CA HIS A 48 1.40 1.72 -4.86
C HIS A 48 0.17 1.71 -5.79
N ARG A 49 -0.15 0.55 -6.39
CA ARG A 49 -1.36 0.43 -7.23
C ARG A 49 -2.65 0.63 -6.44
N LEU A 50 -2.65 0.22 -5.17
CA LEU A 50 -3.78 0.43 -4.28
C LEU A 50 -3.96 1.92 -3.96
N SER A 51 -2.87 2.65 -3.66
CA SER A 51 -2.94 4.08 -3.35
C SER A 51 -3.47 4.89 -4.54
N GLU A 52 -2.99 4.62 -5.75
CA GLU A 52 -3.47 5.28 -6.97
C GLU A 52 -4.98 5.05 -7.19
N LYS A 53 -5.47 3.82 -6.99
CA LYS A 53 -6.91 3.53 -7.06
C LYS A 53 -7.73 4.25 -5.99
N ILE A 54 -7.20 4.39 -4.78
CA ILE A 54 -7.92 5.09 -3.70
C ILE A 54 -7.95 6.60 -3.97
N LYS A 55 -6.85 7.17 -4.50
CA LYS A 55 -6.79 8.59 -4.91
C LYS A 55 -7.81 8.92 -5.98
N THR A 56 -8.08 8.03 -6.95
CA THR A 56 -9.12 8.28 -7.95
C THR A 56 -10.54 8.23 -7.38
N LEU A 57 -10.79 7.39 -6.37
CA LEU A 57 -12.10 7.25 -5.73
C LEU A 57 -12.38 8.33 -4.67
N MET A 58 -11.34 8.76 -3.95
CA MET A 58 -11.45 9.63 -2.77
C MET A 58 -10.36 10.73 -2.77
N PRO A 59 -10.31 11.58 -3.81
CA PRO A 59 -9.16 12.44 -4.10
C PRO A 59 -8.77 13.38 -2.96
N LEU A 60 -9.74 14.02 -2.30
CA LEU A 60 -9.45 14.95 -1.20
C LEU A 60 -8.92 14.24 0.04
N THR A 61 -9.59 13.18 0.49
CA THR A 61 -9.20 12.46 1.69
C THR A 61 -7.97 11.57 1.50
N ALA A 62 -7.65 11.19 0.27
CA ALA A 62 -6.51 10.35 -0.08
C ALA A 62 -5.36 11.13 -0.73
N MET A 63 -5.43 12.47 -0.79
CA MET A 63 -4.41 13.29 -1.46
C MET A 63 -3.00 12.99 -0.94
N MET A 64 -2.84 12.77 0.38
CA MET A 64 -1.56 12.46 1.02
C MET A 64 -1.29 10.95 1.16
N LEU A 65 -2.07 10.08 0.50
CA LEU A 65 -1.92 8.63 0.62
C LEU A 65 -0.68 8.16 -0.16
N CYS A 66 0.46 8.12 0.53
CA CYS A 66 1.76 7.76 -0.04
C CYS A 66 2.64 7.00 0.97
N GLY A 67 3.67 6.35 0.44
CA GLY A 67 4.72 5.73 1.25
C GLY A 67 5.52 6.74 2.07
N LYS A 68 6.14 6.29 3.17
CA LYS A 68 6.95 7.15 4.05
C LYS A 68 8.08 7.86 3.27
N SER A 69 8.79 7.13 2.40
CA SER A 69 9.84 7.69 1.55
C SER A 69 9.34 8.71 0.51
N GLY A 70 8.06 8.66 0.11
CA GLY A 70 7.47 9.55 -0.89
C GLY A 70 6.80 10.80 -0.32
N PHE A 71 6.70 10.93 1.01
CA PHE A 71 5.91 11.97 1.66
C PHE A 71 6.32 13.39 1.26
N ALA A 72 7.62 13.69 1.27
CA ALA A 72 8.12 15.03 0.95
C ALA A 72 7.77 15.45 -0.49
N GLU A 73 7.94 14.52 -1.44
CA GLU A 73 7.60 14.78 -2.85
C GLU A 73 6.09 14.93 -3.06
N GLU A 74 5.28 14.07 -2.42
CA GLU A 74 3.83 14.16 -2.54
C GLU A 74 3.29 15.47 -1.93
N TYR A 75 3.81 15.86 -0.77
CA TYR A 75 3.47 17.14 -0.14
C TYR A 75 3.81 18.31 -1.06
N LYS A 76 5.01 18.32 -1.64
CA LYS A 76 5.47 19.38 -2.54
C LYS A 76 4.61 19.48 -3.80
N LYS A 77 4.18 18.35 -4.38
CA LYS A 77 3.27 18.36 -5.54
C LYS A 77 1.92 19.00 -5.22
N ILE A 78 1.42 18.79 -4.01
CA ILE A 78 0.07 19.20 -3.61
C ILE A 78 0.04 20.66 -3.13
N PHE A 79 0.99 21.03 -2.27
CA PHE A 79 1.01 22.34 -1.60
C PHE A 79 2.00 23.32 -2.21
N ASN A 80 2.75 22.91 -3.24
CA ASN A 80 3.77 23.70 -3.92
C ASN A 80 4.84 24.29 -2.97
N THR A 81 5.05 23.64 -1.83
CA THR A 81 5.97 24.03 -0.75
C THR A 81 6.58 22.77 -0.11
N PRO A 82 7.77 22.82 0.51
CA PRO A 82 8.28 21.68 1.26
C PRO A 82 7.42 21.41 2.52
N PRO A 83 7.42 20.18 3.04
CA PRO A 83 6.81 19.90 4.34
C PRO A 83 7.44 20.79 5.42
N PRO A 84 6.67 21.21 6.44
CA PRO A 84 7.25 21.82 7.64
C PRO A 84 8.21 20.84 8.34
N ASP A 85 9.28 21.39 8.91
CA ASP A 85 10.28 20.64 9.69
C ASP A 85 9.70 20.03 10.98
#